data_AF-A0A2H0WD15-F1
#
_entry.id   AF-A0A2H0WD15-F1
#
_cell.length_a   1.000
_cell.length_b   1.000
_cell.length_c   1.000
_cell.angle_alpha   90.00
_cell.angle_beta   90.00
_cell.angle_gamma   90.00
#
_symmetry.space_group_name_H-M   'P 1'
#
loop_
_entity.id
_entity.type
_entity.pdbx_description
1 polymer ?
#
loop_
_entity_poly.entity_id
_entity_poly.type
_entity_poly.pdbx_seq_one_letter_code
_entity_poly.pdbx_strand_id
1 'polypeptide(L)' 'GVAGPTGGTEEKPVGTVWFAICGPDLESTERKFFSGSRNEIQKQAVDYAIEFLLTEMN' A
#
# COMPACT_ATOMS: atom_id res chain seq x y z
N GLY A 1 -3.72 -2.06 -4.80
CA GLY A 1 -2.59 -3.01 -4.91
C GLY A 1 -3.05 -4.35 -5.45
N VAL A 2 -2.22 -5.39 -5.35
CA VAL A 2 -2.51 -6.79 -5.71
C VAL A 2 -2.36 -7.64 -4.46
N ALA A 3 -3.45 -7.94 -3.75
CA ALA A 3 -3.39 -8.74 -2.52
C ALA A 3 -3.31 -10.26 -2.77
N GLY A 4 -3.50 -10.72 -4.01
CA GLY A 4 -3.42 -12.14 -4.34
C GLY A 4 -4.70 -12.94 -4.06
N PRO A 5 -4.62 -14.29 -4.12
CA PRO A 5 -3.40 -15.07 -4.43
C PRO A 5 -2.98 -14.99 -5.91
N THR A 6 -3.85 -14.49 -6.79
CA THR A 6 -3.61 -14.34 -8.23
C THR A 6 -3.58 -12.87 -8.65
N GLY A 7 -3.32 -12.60 -9.93
CA GLY A 7 -3.36 -11.25 -10.51
C GLY A 7 -2.06 -10.46 -10.37
N GLY A 8 -1.01 -11.08 -9.83
CA GLY A 8 0.34 -10.52 -9.88
C GLY A 8 0.98 -10.74 -11.24
N THR A 9 1.86 -9.83 -11.62
CA THR A 9 2.77 -9.96 -12.77
C THR A 9 4.22 -9.82 -12.31
N GLU A 10 5.19 -10.05 -13.18
CA GLU A 10 6.61 -9.78 -12.86
C GLU A 10 6.83 -8.30 -12.46
N GLU A 11 6.16 -7.38 -13.15
CA GLU A 11 6.25 -5.94 -12.88
C GLU A 11 5.45 -5.50 -11.63
N LYS A 12 4.36 -6.22 -11.32
CA LYS A 12 3.44 -5.91 -10.22
C LYS A 12 3.07 -7.20 -9.47
N PRO A 13 3.99 -7.77 -8.69
CA PRO A 13 3.76 -9.04 -8.01
C PRO A 13 2.64 -8.94 -6.96
N VAL A 14 2.08 -10.10 -6.60
CA VAL A 14 1.20 -10.21 -5.42
C VAL A 14 1.95 -9.69 -4.20
N GLY A 15 1.30 -8.82 -3.42
CA GLY A 15 1.92 -8.05 -2.34
C GLY A 15 2.12 -6.57 -2.68
N THR A 16 2.12 -6.20 -3.97
CA THR A 16 2.36 -4.80 -4.38
C THR A 16 1.16 -3.92 -4.04
N VAL A 17 1.35 -2.89 -3.22
CA VAL A 17 0.33 -1.87 -2.92
C VAL A 17 0.92 -0.49 -3.17
N TRP A 18 0.13 0.36 -3.81
CA TRP A 18 0.44 1.77 -4.03
C TRP A 18 -0.49 2.59 -3.15
N PHE A 19 0.07 3.58 -2.48
CA PHE A 19 -0.61 4.53 -1.63
C PHE A 19 -0.43 5.93 -2.21
N ALA A 20 -1.45 6.76 -2.01
CA ALA A 20 -1.40 8.17 -2.35
C ALA A 20 -2.14 8.95 -1.26
N ILE A 21 -1.55 10.06 -0.84
CA ILE A 21 -2.18 11.07 0.00
C ILE A 21 -2.22 12.35 -0.81
N CYS A 22 -3.38 12.99 -0.85
CA CYS A 22 -3.60 14.25 -1.54
C CYS A 22 -4.45 15.17 -0.66
N GLY A 23 -4.00 16.40 -0.50
CA GLY A 23 -4.64 17.49 0.22
C GLY A 23 -4.23 18.84 -0.40
N PRO A 24 -4.71 19.96 0.16
CA PRO A 24 -4.47 21.29 -0.42
C PRO A 24 -3.00 21.64 -0.68
N ASP A 25 -2.11 21.23 0.23
CA ASP A 25 -0.67 21.52 0.19
C ASP A 25 0.19 20.25 0.27
N LEU A 26 -0.41 19.08 0.04
CA LEU A 26 0.26 17.78 0.20
C LEU A 26 -0.11 16.84 -0.94
N GLU A 27 0.89 16.34 -1.65
CA GLU A 27 0.76 15.23 -2.59
C GLU A 27 1.93 14.28 -2.38
N SER A 28 1.63 13.05 -1.99
CA SER A 28 2.66 12.04 -1.72
C SER A 28 2.19 10.68 -2.18
N THR A 29 3.09 9.90 -2.77
CA THR A 29 2.80 8.54 -3.21
C THR A 29 3.91 7.60 -2.80
N GLU A 30 3.55 6.40 -2.36
CA GLU A 30 4.53 5.39 -2.01
C GLU A 30 4.09 4.00 -2.49
N ARG A 31 5.05 3.22 -2.98
CA ARG A 31 4.85 1.81 -3.32
C ARG A 31 5.44 0.93 -2.23
N LYS A 32 4.61 0.06 -1.65
CA LYS A 32 5.05 -0.99 -0.72
C LYS A 32 4.82 -2.39 -1.28
N PHE A 33 5.58 -3.32 -0.73
CA PHE A 33 5.42 -4.75 -0.96
C PHE A 33 5.17 -5.45 0.37
N PHE A 34 4.06 -6.18 0.47
CA PHE A 34 3.68 -6.94 1.65
C PHE A 34 3.66 -8.43 1.34
N SER A 35 4.06 -9.25 2.30
CA SER A 35 4.01 -10.71 2.19
C SER A 35 2.86 -11.28 3.02
N GLY A 36 2.45 -12.50 2.69
CA GLY A 36 1.41 -13.25 3.39
C GLY A 36 0.19 -13.56 2.52
N SER A 37 -0.84 -14.08 3.16
CA SER A 37 -2.15 -14.31 2.57
C SER A 37 -2.80 -12.99 2.16
N ARG A 38 -3.86 -13.09 1.34
CA ARG A 38 -4.66 -11.93 0.91
C ARG A 38 -5.12 -11.07 2.10
N ASN A 39 -5.57 -11.71 3.18
CA ASN A 39 -6.06 -11.01 4.36
C ASN A 39 -4.93 -10.32 5.14
N GLU A 40 -3.77 -10.97 5.25
CA GLU A 40 -2.59 -10.38 5.91
C GLU A 40 -2.05 -9.18 5.12
N ILE A 41 -2.00 -9.28 3.79
CA ILE A 41 -1.58 -8.17 2.92
C ILE A 41 -2.54 -6.99 3.07
N GLN A 42 -3.85 -7.24 3.10
CA GLN A 42 -4.85 -6.17 3.30
C GLN A 42 -4.72 -5.51 4.67
N LYS A 43 -4.50 -6.29 5.73
CA LYS A 43 -4.32 -5.76 7.08
C LYS A 43 -3.07 -4.87 7.18
N GLN A 44 -1.91 -5.38 6.73
CA GLN A 44 -0.67 -4.60 6.71
C GLN A 44 -0.80 -3.33 5.88
N ALA A 45 -1.52 -3.38 4.75
CA ALA A 45 -1.76 -2.21 3.93
C ALA A 45 -2.60 -1.14 4.64
N VAL A 46 -3.60 -1.53 5.44
CA VAL A 46 -4.40 -0.59 6.24
C VAL A 46 -3.53 0.05 7.33
N ASP A 47 -2.80 -0.78 8.08
CA ASP A 47 -1.93 -0.29 9.15
C ASP A 47 -0.91 0.73 8.60
N TYR A 48 -0.27 0.39 7.49
CA TYR A 48 0.68 1.27 6.82
C TYR A 48 0.03 2.54 6.24
N ALA A 49 -1.19 2.48 5.70
CA ALA A 49 -1.86 3.68 5.17
C ALA A 49 -2.08 4.74 6.25
N ILE A 50 -2.41 4.30 7.47
CA ILE A 50 -2.61 5.18 8.63
C ILE A 50 -1.26 5.78 9.05
N GLU A 51 -0.22 4.96 9.15
CA GLU A 51 1.14 5.43 9.47
C GLU A 51 1.67 6.43 8.43
N PHE A 52 1.46 6.15 7.15
CA PHE A 52 1.84 7.03 6.04
C PHE A 52 1.12 8.37 6.16
N LEU A 53 -0.19 8.38 6.41
CA LEU A 53 -0.95 9.61 6.62
C LEU A 53 -0.42 10.42 7.80
N LEU A 54 -0.20 9.78 8.95
CA LEU A 54 0.33 10.46 10.14
C LEU A 54 1.73 11.01 9.91
N THR A 55 2.54 10.36 9.08
CA THR A 55 3.90 10.81 8.75
C THR A 55 3.88 12.04 7.86
N GLU A 56 3.06 12.05 6.80
CA GLU A 56 3.01 13.16 5.84
C GLU A 56 2.25 14.40 6.35
N MET A 57 1.52 14.29 7.47
CA MET A 57 0.78 15.39 8.10
C MET A 57 1.58 16.20 9.13
N ASN A 58 2.83 15.82 9.43
CA ASN A 58 3.72 16.54 10.36
C ASN A 58 4.70 17.44 9.62
#